data_AF-A0A2G6GSI3-F1
#
_entry.id   AF-A0A2G6GSI3-F1
#
_cell.length_a   1.000
_cell.length_b   1.000
_cell.length_c   1.000
_cell.angle_alpha   90.00
_cell.angle_beta   90.00
_cell.angle_gamma   90.00
#
_symmetry.space_group_name_H-M   'P 1'
#
loop_
_entity.id
_entity.type
_entity.pdbx_description
1 polymer ?
#
loop_
_entity_poly.entity_id
_entity_poly.type
_entity_poly.pdbx_seq_one_letter_code
_entity_poly.pdbx_strand_id
1 'polypeptide(L)'
;MRVESKGRRPKYQAKGLPSRGQLNRKYHYLLKELGINEDGKLALLSSWGVSSSTELSDKQLYELTIWLNNKLTERSSKAKAQEQAFHRAELDKWRKRVIASVGAWLKLTNQPCGIEYIKATACQGAEVGNFNKIGLSKLRSLYNEFGNKVKVQKAVKSLTQSEEDKALAEFIAQKAQGGVMS
;
A
#
# COMPACT_ATOMS: atom_id res chain seq x y z
N MET A 1 -37.56 -26.70 29.16
CA MET A 1 -36.99 -26.83 27.80
C MET A 1 -37.68 -25.84 26.87
N ARG A 2 -36.94 -24.93 26.25
CA ARG A 2 -36.86 -24.67 24.80
C ARG A 2 -36.43 -23.23 24.59
N VAL A 3 -35.21 -23.11 24.11
CA VAL A 3 -34.51 -21.88 23.75
C VAL A 3 -35.14 -21.38 22.44
N GLU A 4 -35.85 -20.24 22.46
CA GLU A 4 -36.27 -19.60 21.22
C GLU A 4 -35.15 -18.67 20.71
N SER A 5 -34.46 -19.20 19.71
CA SER A 5 -33.46 -18.54 18.88
C SER A 5 -34.05 -17.31 18.17
N LYS A 6 -33.51 -16.12 18.46
CA LYS A 6 -33.73 -14.89 17.69
C LYS A 6 -33.13 -15.04 16.29
N GLY A 7 -33.93 -15.55 15.35
CA GLY A 7 -33.61 -15.50 13.93
C GLY A 7 -33.58 -14.05 13.44
N ARG A 8 -32.45 -13.61 12.89
CA ARG A 8 -32.33 -12.36 12.13
C ARG A 8 -33.31 -12.41 10.95
N ARG A 9 -34.36 -11.58 10.99
CA ARG A 9 -35.30 -11.43 9.87
C ARG A 9 -34.59 -10.83 8.65
N PRO A 10 -34.78 -11.36 7.43
CA PRO A 10 -34.23 -10.79 6.21
C PRO A 10 -34.93 -9.47 5.87
N LYS A 11 -34.17 -8.39 5.68
CA LYS A 11 -34.68 -7.01 5.46
C LYS A 11 -35.08 -6.70 4.00
N TYR A 12 -35.52 -7.68 3.24
CA TYR A 12 -35.96 -7.45 1.86
C TYR A 12 -37.15 -8.35 1.54
N GLN A 13 -38.36 -7.85 1.79
CA GLN A 13 -39.51 -8.00 0.90
C GLN A 13 -40.70 -7.16 1.41
N ALA A 14 -41.46 -6.61 0.46
CA ALA A 14 -42.61 -5.69 0.55
C ALA A 14 -42.31 -4.17 0.54
N LYS A 15 -41.81 -3.64 -0.59
CA LYS A 15 -42.10 -2.26 -1.02
C LYS A 15 -42.59 -2.30 -2.47
N GLY A 16 -43.75 -1.72 -2.75
CA GLY A 16 -44.18 -1.45 -4.12
C GLY A 16 -43.11 -0.64 -4.88
N LEU A 17 -43.20 -0.64 -6.21
CA LEU A 17 -42.26 0.10 -7.06
C LEU A 17 -42.16 1.56 -6.56
N PRO A 18 -40.94 2.14 -6.44
CA PRO A 18 -40.78 3.53 -6.03
C PRO A 18 -41.59 4.46 -6.95
N SER A 19 -42.10 5.58 -6.42
CA SER A 19 -42.89 6.48 -7.25
C SER A 19 -42.03 7.07 -8.38
N ARG A 20 -42.63 7.34 -9.54
CA ARG A 20 -41.94 7.91 -10.72
C ARG A 20 -41.09 9.15 -10.37
N GLY A 21 -41.61 10.03 -9.50
CA GLY A 21 -40.88 11.21 -9.03
C GLY A 21 -39.64 10.88 -8.16
N GLN A 22 -39.65 9.76 -7.43
CA GLN A 22 -38.45 9.27 -6.73
C GLN A 22 -37.43 8.69 -7.72
N LEU A 23 -37.89 7.96 -8.73
CA LEU A 23 -37.04 7.37 -9.77
C LEU A 23 -36.36 8.45 -10.61
N ASN A 24 -37.08 9.49 -11.04
CA ASN A 24 -36.51 10.61 -11.81
C ASN A 24 -35.44 11.37 -11.01
N ARG A 25 -35.69 11.66 -9.72
CA ARG A 25 -34.69 12.30 -8.85
C ARG A 25 -33.42 11.45 -8.75
N LYS A 26 -33.59 10.14 -8.55
CA LYS A 26 -32.45 9.21 -8.49
C LYS A 26 -31.72 9.10 -9.82
N TYR A 27 -32.44 9.06 -10.94
CA TYR A 27 -31.87 9.03 -12.29
C TYR A 27 -30.97 10.24 -12.55
N HIS A 28 -31.47 11.47 -12.37
CA HIS A 28 -30.67 12.68 -12.58
C HIS A 28 -29.49 12.78 -11.63
N TYR A 29 -29.69 12.39 -10.36
CA TYR A 29 -28.59 12.29 -9.41
C TYR A 29 -27.49 11.33 -9.91
N LEU A 30 -27.85 10.13 -10.37
CA LEU A 30 -26.89 9.15 -10.86
C LEU A 30 -26.19 9.58 -12.16
N LEU A 31 -26.88 10.25 -13.07
CA LEU A 31 -26.25 10.85 -14.25
C LEU A 31 -25.17 11.86 -13.85
N LYS A 32 -25.49 12.74 -12.89
CA LYS A 32 -24.55 13.74 -12.35
C LYS A 32 -23.34 13.07 -11.69
N GLU A 33 -23.55 12.09 -10.83
CA GLU A 33 -22.46 11.35 -10.14
C GLU A 33 -21.57 10.57 -11.12
N LEU A 34 -22.14 10.06 -12.20
CA LEU A 34 -21.37 9.40 -13.25
C LEU A 34 -20.68 10.40 -14.19
N GLY A 35 -21.04 11.68 -14.16
CA GLY A 35 -20.57 12.70 -15.09
C GLY A 35 -21.09 12.48 -16.52
N ILE A 36 -22.28 11.91 -16.66
CA ILE A 36 -22.91 11.69 -17.96
C ILE A 36 -23.55 13.01 -18.41
N ASN A 37 -22.95 13.62 -19.44
CA ASN A 37 -23.43 14.85 -20.07
C ASN A 37 -24.63 14.58 -21.00
N GLU A 38 -25.21 15.63 -21.59
CA GLU A 38 -26.44 15.52 -22.39
C GLU A 38 -26.28 14.56 -23.59
N ASP A 39 -25.15 14.59 -24.30
CA ASP A 39 -24.88 13.65 -25.40
C ASP A 39 -24.84 12.18 -24.93
N GLY A 40 -24.23 11.94 -23.77
CA GLY A 40 -24.18 10.62 -23.16
C GLY A 40 -25.54 10.15 -22.63
N LYS A 41 -26.37 11.10 -22.17
CA LYS A 41 -27.76 10.85 -21.79
C LYS A 41 -28.61 10.46 -23.01
N LEU A 42 -28.47 11.17 -24.14
CA LEU A 42 -29.15 10.84 -25.38
C LEU A 42 -28.73 9.46 -25.91
N ALA A 43 -27.43 9.16 -25.90
CA ALA A 43 -26.93 7.84 -26.28
C ALA A 43 -27.48 6.72 -25.37
N LEU A 44 -27.54 6.97 -24.06
CA LEU A 44 -28.14 6.05 -23.10
C LEU A 44 -29.63 5.85 -23.40
N LEU A 45 -30.42 6.91 -23.56
CA LEU A 45 -31.85 6.81 -23.88
C LEU A 45 -32.10 6.10 -25.22
N SER A 46 -31.27 6.36 -26.23
CA SER A 46 -31.33 5.68 -27.53
C SER A 46 -31.12 4.17 -27.41
N SER A 47 -30.24 3.70 -26.51
CA SER A 47 -30.08 2.26 -26.25
C SER A 47 -31.32 1.58 -25.63
N TRP A 48 -32.24 2.38 -25.07
CA TRP A 48 -33.54 1.94 -24.57
C TRP A 48 -34.67 2.21 -25.57
N GLY A 49 -34.34 2.68 -26.79
CA GLY A 49 -35.29 2.95 -27.87
C GLY A 49 -36.13 4.21 -27.69
N VAL A 50 -35.72 5.12 -26.80
CA VAL A 50 -36.46 6.37 -26.49
C VAL A 50 -35.59 7.60 -26.70
N SER A 51 -36.23 8.73 -27.01
CA SER A 51 -35.53 10.02 -27.18
C SER A 51 -35.54 10.86 -25.92
N SER A 52 -36.49 10.58 -25.01
CA SER A 52 -36.65 11.33 -23.76
C SER A 52 -36.86 10.40 -22.58
N SER A 53 -36.39 10.81 -21.40
CA SER A 53 -36.67 10.11 -20.13
C SER A 53 -38.17 10.12 -19.78
N THR A 54 -38.96 11.01 -20.38
CA THR A 54 -40.43 11.04 -20.22
C THR A 54 -41.12 9.86 -20.90
N GLU A 55 -40.52 9.31 -21.96
CA GLU A 55 -41.06 8.18 -22.73
C GLU A 55 -40.80 6.83 -22.03
N LEU A 56 -39.92 6.80 -21.02
CA LEU A 56 -39.66 5.59 -20.23
C LEU A 56 -40.87 5.25 -19.34
N SER A 57 -41.31 4.00 -19.42
CA SER A 57 -42.24 3.43 -18.44
C SER A 57 -41.61 3.37 -17.05
N ASP A 58 -42.44 3.30 -16.01
CA ASP A 58 -41.93 3.26 -14.62
C ASP A 58 -41.02 2.05 -14.35
N LYS A 59 -41.29 0.92 -15.02
CA LYS A 59 -40.42 -0.27 -14.95
C LYS A 59 -39.07 -0.02 -15.63
N GLN A 60 -39.06 0.51 -16.85
CA GLN A 60 -37.82 0.82 -17.59
C GLN A 60 -36.99 1.88 -16.85
N LEU A 61 -37.64 2.92 -16.30
CA LEU A 61 -36.96 3.93 -15.49
C LEU A 61 -36.35 3.32 -14.23
N TYR A 62 -37.05 2.39 -13.56
CA TYR A 62 -36.51 1.68 -12.41
C TYR A 62 -35.28 0.83 -12.76
N GLU A 63 -35.37 0.01 -13.82
CA GLU A 63 -34.24 -0.80 -14.31
C GLU A 63 -33.04 0.07 -14.69
N LEU A 64 -33.29 1.19 -15.37
CA LEU A 64 -32.26 2.17 -15.71
C LEU A 64 -31.56 2.74 -14.47
N THR A 65 -32.31 3.06 -13.41
CA THR A 65 -31.71 3.52 -12.15
C THR A 65 -30.90 2.44 -11.44
N ILE A 66 -31.29 1.16 -11.53
CA ILE A 66 -30.50 0.04 -11.01
C ILE A 66 -29.20 -0.08 -11.79
N TRP A 67 -29.29 -0.06 -13.12
CA TRP A 67 -28.13 -0.18 -14.01
C TRP A 67 -27.10 0.95 -13.78
N LEU A 68 -27.56 2.21 -13.73
CA LEU A 68 -26.70 3.36 -13.44
C LEU A 68 -26.06 3.27 -12.05
N ASN A 69 -26.83 2.84 -11.04
CA ASN A 69 -26.30 2.65 -9.69
C ASN A 69 -25.21 1.57 -9.66
N ASN A 70 -25.40 0.46 -10.36
CA ASN A 70 -24.40 -0.60 -10.47
C ASN A 70 -23.13 -0.08 -11.16
N LYS A 71 -23.26 0.69 -12.24
CA LYS A 71 -22.11 1.35 -12.90
C LYS A 71 -21.33 2.27 -11.96
N LEU A 72 -22.01 3.05 -11.12
CA LEU A 72 -21.36 3.91 -10.13
C LEU A 72 -20.61 3.08 -9.07
N THR A 73 -21.20 1.97 -8.61
CA THR A 73 -20.54 1.05 -7.68
C THR A 73 -19.34 0.33 -8.31
N GLU A 74 -19.41 -0.05 -9.58
CA GLU A 74 -18.27 -0.60 -10.34
C GLU A 74 -17.14 0.42 -10.47
N ARG A 75 -17.45 1.68 -10.81
CA ARG A 75 -16.45 2.75 -10.92
C ARG A 75 -15.73 2.99 -9.60
N SER A 76 -16.48 3.10 -8.51
CA SER A 76 -15.92 3.33 -7.17
C SER A 76 -15.13 2.13 -6.64
N SER A 77 -15.58 0.89 -6.88
CA SER A 77 -14.83 -0.31 -6.51
C SER A 77 -13.54 -0.46 -7.32
N LYS A 78 -13.56 -0.18 -8.63
CA LYS A 78 -12.34 -0.15 -9.46
C LYS A 78 -11.35 0.91 -8.99
N ALA A 79 -11.81 2.12 -8.69
CA ALA A 79 -10.96 3.19 -8.16
C ALA A 79 -10.30 2.79 -6.82
N LYS A 80 -11.08 2.23 -5.88
CA LYS A 80 -10.56 1.71 -4.61
C LYS A 80 -9.58 0.55 -4.81
N ALA A 81 -9.85 -0.36 -5.74
CA ALA A 81 -8.95 -1.47 -6.05
C ALA A 81 -7.62 -0.96 -6.60
N GLN A 82 -7.65 0.06 -7.48
CA GLN A 82 -6.45 0.68 -8.03
C GLN A 82 -5.62 1.40 -6.95
N GLU A 83 -6.27 2.18 -6.08
CA GLU A 83 -5.62 2.84 -4.95
C GLU A 83 -4.97 1.82 -4.00
N GLN A 84 -5.69 0.76 -3.65
CA GLN A 84 -5.15 -0.32 -2.82
C GLN A 84 -4.00 -1.06 -3.51
N ALA A 85 -4.08 -1.31 -4.81
CA ALA A 85 -3.00 -1.92 -5.58
C ALA A 85 -1.74 -1.03 -5.57
N PHE A 86 -1.91 0.28 -5.77
CA PHE A 86 -0.82 1.25 -5.68
C PHE A 86 -0.19 1.25 -4.28
N HIS A 87 -1.01 1.29 -3.23
CA HIS A 87 -0.53 1.25 -1.84
C HIS A 87 0.23 -0.05 -1.52
N ARG A 88 -0.26 -1.20 -2.00
CA ARG A 88 0.42 -2.49 -1.86
C ARG A 88 1.77 -2.51 -2.57
N ALA A 89 1.85 -1.96 -3.78
CA ALA A 89 3.09 -1.84 -4.53
C ALA A 89 4.12 -0.93 -3.83
N GLU A 90 3.66 0.18 -3.24
CA GLU A 90 4.53 1.06 -2.47
C GLU A 90 5.10 0.35 -1.22
N LEU A 91 4.26 -0.37 -0.48
CA LEU A 91 4.70 -1.16 0.67
C LEU A 91 5.74 -2.22 0.28
N ASP A 92 5.52 -2.96 -0.81
CA ASP A 92 6.46 -3.97 -1.29
C ASP A 92 7.83 -3.36 -1.65
N LYS A 93 7.83 -2.22 -2.32
CA LYS A 93 9.05 -1.46 -2.62
C LYS A 93 9.83 -1.11 -1.36
N TRP A 94 9.17 -0.61 -0.32
CA TRP A 94 9.84 -0.25 0.93
C TRP A 94 10.29 -1.47 1.74
N ARG A 95 9.52 -2.57 1.73
CA ARG A 95 9.93 -3.84 2.33
C ARG A 95 11.24 -4.35 1.74
N LYS A 96 11.38 -4.35 0.41
CA LYS A 96 12.62 -4.73 -0.28
C LYS A 96 13.80 -3.84 0.11
N ARG A 97 13.56 -2.52 0.22
CA ARG A 97 14.59 -1.56 0.67
C ARG A 97 15.05 -1.82 2.10
N VAL A 98 14.13 -2.09 3.02
CA VAL A 98 14.46 -2.42 4.42
C VAL A 98 15.26 -3.71 4.50
N ILE A 99 14.87 -4.75 3.76
CA ILE A 99 15.64 -6.00 3.68
C ILE A 99 17.07 -5.73 3.23
N ALA A 100 17.25 -4.90 2.19
CA ALA A 100 18.57 -4.55 1.69
C ALA A 100 19.40 -3.75 2.72
N SER A 101 18.81 -2.74 3.38
CA SER A 101 19.53 -1.91 4.35
C SER A 101 19.91 -2.68 5.62
N VAL A 102 19.00 -3.51 6.15
CA VAL A 102 19.28 -4.37 7.30
C VAL A 102 20.31 -5.43 6.94
N GLY A 103 20.17 -6.07 5.78
CA GLY A 103 21.15 -7.05 5.30
C GLY A 103 22.56 -6.45 5.14
N ALA A 104 22.66 -5.22 4.65
CA ALA A 104 23.94 -4.51 4.56
C ALA A 104 24.56 -4.24 5.94
N TRP A 105 23.75 -3.85 6.92
CA TRP A 105 24.21 -3.66 8.31
C TRP A 105 24.77 -4.95 8.91
N LEU A 106 24.02 -6.05 8.80
CA LEU A 106 24.42 -7.34 9.36
C LEU A 106 25.70 -7.88 8.73
N LYS A 107 25.88 -7.70 7.41
CA LYS A 107 27.12 -8.06 6.73
C LYS A 107 28.31 -7.26 7.26
N LEU A 108 28.13 -5.97 7.55
CA LEU A 108 29.22 -5.14 8.07
C LEU A 108 29.62 -5.52 9.50
N THR A 109 28.69 -6.04 10.30
CA THR A 109 28.92 -6.47 11.67
C THR A 109 29.22 -7.97 11.79
N ASN A 110 29.46 -8.66 10.66
CA ASN A 110 29.73 -10.10 10.60
C ASN A 110 28.64 -10.96 11.28
N GLN A 111 27.40 -10.49 11.25
CA GLN A 111 26.23 -11.19 11.78
C GLN A 111 25.59 -12.09 10.70
N PRO A 112 24.80 -13.11 11.08
CA PRO A 112 24.08 -13.96 10.13
C PRO A 112 23.18 -13.11 9.21
N CYS A 113 23.34 -13.27 7.90
CA CYS A 113 22.63 -12.49 6.88
C CYS A 113 21.46 -13.24 6.21
N GLY A 114 20.93 -14.26 6.88
CA GLY A 114 19.77 -15.01 6.41
C GLY A 114 18.50 -14.14 6.33
N ILE A 115 17.64 -14.38 5.34
CA ILE A 115 16.43 -13.59 5.11
C ILE A 115 15.48 -13.57 6.31
N GLU A 116 15.36 -14.68 7.03
CA GLU A 116 14.52 -14.78 8.22
C GLU A 116 15.09 -13.98 9.39
N TYR A 117 16.41 -13.97 9.55
CA TYR A 117 17.07 -13.15 10.56
C TYR A 117 16.93 -11.65 10.26
N ILE A 118 17.10 -11.25 8.98
CA ILE A 118 16.87 -9.87 8.53
C ILE A 118 15.43 -9.42 8.85
N LYS A 119 14.43 -10.25 8.54
CA LYS A 119 13.03 -9.97 8.85
C LYS A 119 12.81 -9.88 10.36
N ALA A 120 13.40 -10.78 11.15
CA ALA A 120 13.29 -10.77 12.60
C ALA A 120 13.87 -9.49 13.22
N THR A 121 15.05 -9.04 12.77
CA THR A 121 15.65 -7.78 13.22
C THR A 121 14.76 -6.58 12.87
N ALA A 122 14.21 -6.54 11.64
CA ALA A 122 13.30 -5.47 11.24
C ALA A 122 11.99 -5.49 12.05
N CYS A 123 11.43 -6.66 12.32
CA CYS A 123 10.26 -6.86 13.17
C CYS A 123 10.50 -6.37 14.61
N GLN A 124 11.67 -6.67 15.17
CA GLN A 124 12.07 -6.21 16.50
C GLN A 124 12.16 -4.68 16.55
N GLY A 125 12.82 -4.05 15.56
CA GLY A 125 12.89 -2.59 15.48
C GLY A 125 11.55 -1.90 15.20
N ALA A 126 10.59 -2.60 14.59
CA ALA A 126 9.24 -2.08 14.35
C ALA A 126 8.22 -2.43 15.44
N GLU A 127 8.59 -3.24 16.44
CA GLU A 127 7.70 -3.78 17.48
C GLU A 127 6.48 -4.51 16.90
N VAL A 128 6.69 -5.34 15.87
CA VAL A 128 5.62 -6.16 15.28
C VAL A 128 6.07 -7.61 15.10
N GLY A 129 5.16 -8.55 15.27
CA GLY A 129 5.47 -9.99 15.11
C GLY A 129 5.58 -10.47 13.66
N ASN A 130 5.24 -9.65 12.66
CA ASN A 130 5.28 -10.05 11.26
C ASN A 130 5.72 -8.89 10.36
N PHE A 131 6.72 -9.15 9.52
CA PHE A 131 7.33 -8.16 8.63
C PHE A 131 6.33 -7.53 7.66
N ASN A 132 5.36 -8.32 7.18
CA ASN A 132 4.33 -7.83 6.28
C ASN A 132 3.34 -6.87 6.97
N LYS A 133 3.28 -6.85 8.30
CA LYS A 133 2.44 -5.93 9.08
C LYS A 133 3.12 -4.58 9.38
N ILE A 134 4.41 -4.41 9.05
CA ILE A 134 5.09 -3.12 9.24
C ILE A 134 4.46 -2.09 8.30
N GLY A 135 3.96 -0.99 8.88
CA GLY A 135 3.39 0.13 8.12
C GLY A 135 4.45 0.95 7.38
N LEU A 136 4.01 1.68 6.35
CA LEU A 136 4.89 2.46 5.46
C LEU A 136 5.80 3.45 6.20
N SER A 137 5.26 4.17 7.18
CA SER A 137 6.03 5.13 7.99
C SER A 137 7.18 4.45 8.73
N LYS A 138 6.89 3.34 9.44
CA LYS A 138 7.91 2.55 10.15
C LYS A 138 8.96 1.97 9.19
N LEU A 139 8.56 1.48 8.01
CA LEU A 139 9.52 0.99 7.00
C LEU A 139 10.50 2.09 6.57
N ARG A 140 10.04 3.32 6.40
CA ARG A 140 10.90 4.48 6.03
C ARG A 140 11.87 4.83 7.15
N SER A 141 11.40 4.85 8.40
CA SER A 141 12.26 5.09 9.58
C SER A 141 13.35 4.04 9.71
N LEU A 142 12.99 2.74 9.64
CA LEU A 142 13.95 1.65 9.67
C LEU A 142 15.00 1.76 8.57
N TYR A 143 14.57 2.03 7.33
CA TYR A 143 15.49 2.21 6.22
C TYR A 143 16.52 3.33 6.50
N ASN A 144 16.07 4.48 6.99
CA ASN A 144 16.94 5.61 7.30
C ASN A 144 17.90 5.29 8.46
N GLU A 145 17.40 4.67 9.53
CA GLU A 145 18.21 4.28 10.69
C GLU A 145 19.31 3.29 10.34
N PHE A 146 18.96 2.19 9.66
CA PHE A 146 19.96 1.19 9.24
C PHE A 146 20.91 1.76 8.18
N GLY A 147 20.41 2.60 7.27
CA GLY A 147 21.25 3.33 6.32
C GLY A 147 22.29 4.21 7.02
N ASN A 148 21.90 4.94 8.07
CA ASN A 148 22.81 5.75 8.86
C ASN A 148 23.82 4.91 9.65
N LYS A 149 23.37 3.82 10.29
CA LYS A 149 24.26 2.87 10.99
C LYS A 149 25.35 2.32 10.05
N VAL A 150 24.97 1.91 8.84
CA VAL A 150 25.90 1.44 7.80
C VAL A 150 26.94 2.50 7.45
N LYS A 151 26.51 3.75 7.23
CA LYS A 151 27.41 4.86 6.90
C LYS A 151 28.41 5.13 8.03
N VAL A 152 27.92 5.25 9.26
CA VAL A 152 28.74 5.50 10.44
C VAL A 152 29.77 4.40 10.63
N GLN A 153 29.36 3.13 10.53
CA GLN A 153 30.28 2.00 10.72
C GLN A 153 31.37 1.94 9.65
N LYS A 154 31.05 2.28 8.39
CA LYS A 154 32.06 2.36 7.33
C LYS A 154 33.08 3.45 7.61
N ALA A 155 32.63 4.62 8.06
CA ALA A 155 33.51 5.73 8.44
C ALA A 155 34.44 5.34 9.60
N VAL A 156 33.89 4.69 10.64
CA VAL A 156 34.70 4.19 11.76
C VAL A 156 35.75 3.18 11.29
N LYS A 157 35.37 2.19 10.47
CA LYS A 157 36.32 1.20 9.94
C LYS A 157 37.43 1.83 9.09
N SER A 158 37.13 2.87 8.31
CA SER A 158 38.17 3.56 7.55
C SER A 158 39.16 4.33 8.43
N LEU A 159 38.68 4.89 9.55
CA LEU A 159 39.55 5.58 10.51
C LEU A 159 40.47 4.59 11.22
N THR A 160 39.92 3.48 11.74
CA THR A 160 40.72 2.47 12.43
C THR A 160 41.76 1.83 11.51
N GLN A 161 41.40 1.53 10.25
CA GLN A 161 42.37 1.00 9.29
C GLN A 161 43.51 1.99 9.02
N SER A 162 43.20 3.28 8.90
CA SER A 162 44.23 4.30 8.69
C SER A 162 45.17 4.46 9.89
N GLU A 163 44.69 4.20 11.10
CA GLU A 163 45.50 4.21 12.33
C GLU A 163 46.40 2.97 12.39
N GLU A 164 45.86 1.80 12.06
CA GLU A 164 46.62 0.54 11.96
C GLU A 164 47.74 0.63 10.91
N ASP A 165 47.43 1.17 9.73
CA ASP A 165 48.40 1.31 8.63
C ASP A 165 49.54 2.28 9.02
N LYS A 166 49.23 3.36 9.74
CA LYS A 166 50.23 4.31 10.28
C LYS A 166 51.10 3.65 11.34
N ALA A 167 50.50 2.93 12.28
CA ALA A 167 51.24 2.21 13.32
C ALA A 167 52.18 1.15 12.74
N LEU A 168 51.73 0.44 11.69
CA LEU A 168 52.56 -0.53 10.96
C LEU A 168 53.75 0.16 10.27
N ALA A 169 53.52 1.31 9.62
CA ALA A 169 54.57 2.09 8.98
C ALA A 169 55.61 2.61 9.99
N GLU A 170 55.16 3.11 11.14
CA GLU A 170 56.04 3.56 12.23
C GLU A 170 56.88 2.40 12.80
N PHE A 171 56.27 1.23 13.02
CA PHE A 171 56.98 0.05 13.50
C PHE A 171 58.05 -0.42 12.51
N ILE A 172 57.74 -0.44 11.21
CA ILE A 172 58.69 -0.77 10.14
C ILE A 172 59.85 0.25 10.13
N ALA A 173 59.55 1.54 10.26
CA ALA A 173 60.57 2.60 10.30
C ALA A 173 61.51 2.45 11.51
N GLN A 174 60.99 2.13 12.69
CA GLN A 174 61.79 1.89 13.89
C GLN A 174 62.72 0.67 13.74
N LYS A 175 62.22 -0.42 13.14
CA LYS A 175 63.02 -1.63 12.87
C LYS A 175 64.15 -1.38 11.86
N ALA A 176 63.93 -0.53 10.86
CA ALA A 176 64.96 -0.15 9.90
C ALA A 176 66.11 0.67 10.52
N GLN A 177 65.83 1.51 11.53
CA GLN A 177 66.83 2.35 12.19
C GLN A 177 67.67 1.60 13.23
N GLY A 178 67.12 0.56 13.88
CA GLY A 178 67.82 -0.26 14.87
C GLY A 178 68.80 -1.31 14.31
N GLY A 179 68.90 -1.44 12.98
CA GLY A 179 69.76 -2.42 12.30
C GLY A 179 71.18 -1.97 11.97
N VAL A 180 71.59 -0.76 12.38
CA VAL A 180 72.91 -0.18 12.08
C VAL A 180 73.71 0.05 13.38
N MET A 181 73.81 -0.95 14.24
CA MET A 181 74.72 -0.95 15.40
C MET A 181 75.18 -2.39 15.66
N SER A 182 76.03 -2.92 14.79
CA SER A 182 76.90 -4.07 15.07
C SER A 182 78.20 -3.90 14.31
#